data_AF-A0A968XQQ5-F1
#
_entry.id   AF-A0A968XQQ5-F1
#
_cell.length_a   1.000
_cell.length_b   1.000
_cell.length_c   1.000
_cell.angle_alpha   90.00
_cell.angle_beta   90.00
_cell.angle_gamma   90.00
#
_symmetry.space_group_name_H-M   'P 1'
#
loop_
_entity.id
_entity.type
_entity.pdbx_description
1 polymer ?
#
loop_
_entity_poly.entity_id
_entity_poly.type
_entity_poly.pdbx_seq_one_letter_code
_entity_poly.pdbx_strand_id
1 'polypeptide(L)'
;MLHSLLLAAVRDDGTFHLCGRTGGGFSDELRVSLMHELSAEVADSAYIEVNSDRVAYKMLRPGRVAEISCLDVISVSSTGETVDKMVLEWDPSAERWSGVRRLPLVSLISPQFERFRDDKSAVAREAGIAQLAAIAEIPEPRGGGDAARLPKSEVLRRAVATKDVKGKTMVRKLLLWKTNKDAVSAEYPAYVLLLTDYSPNRKTPIEREIRVSSSLEQLDAYWKVWTDENFVKGWVVRSGS
;
A
#
# COMPACT_ATOMS: atom_id res chain seq x y z
N MET A 1 -21.83 6.74 16.68
CA MET A 1 -22.74 6.26 15.61
C MET A 1 -21.90 5.90 14.40
N LEU A 2 -22.35 4.92 13.60
CA LEU A 2 -21.68 4.55 12.35
C LEU A 2 -21.74 5.73 11.37
N HIS A 3 -20.59 6.13 10.84
CA HIS A 3 -20.51 7.21 9.85
C HIS A 3 -20.63 6.68 8.41
N SER A 4 -19.82 5.67 8.09
CA SER A 4 -19.76 5.05 6.76
C SER A 4 -19.14 3.66 6.84
N LEU A 5 -19.45 2.82 5.86
CA LEU A 5 -18.81 1.52 5.63
C LEU A 5 -17.80 1.62 4.48
N LEU A 6 -16.64 0.98 4.64
CA LEU A 6 -15.70 0.70 3.57
C LEU A 6 -16.06 -0.65 2.95
N LEU A 7 -16.08 -0.74 1.62
CA LEU A 7 -16.56 -1.89 0.86
C LEU A 7 -15.45 -2.47 -0.01
N ALA A 8 -15.48 -3.79 -0.19
CA ALA A 8 -14.59 -4.52 -1.07
C ALA A 8 -15.35 -5.57 -1.90
N ALA A 9 -14.86 -5.84 -3.10
CA ALA A 9 -15.25 -6.99 -3.90
C ALA A 9 -14.20 -8.10 -3.76
N VAL A 10 -14.63 -9.36 -3.76
CA VAL A 10 -13.73 -10.50 -3.59
C VAL A 10 -13.12 -10.91 -4.95
N ARG A 11 -11.81 -11.12 -4.98
CA ARG A 11 -11.07 -11.61 -6.14
C ARG A 11 -11.08 -13.15 -6.18
N ASP A 12 -10.83 -13.72 -7.35
CA ASP A 12 -10.80 -15.18 -7.53
C ASP A 12 -9.68 -15.86 -6.72
N ASP A 13 -8.60 -15.12 -6.41
CA ASP A 13 -7.51 -15.54 -5.53
C ASP A 13 -7.84 -15.45 -4.02
N GLY A 14 -9.07 -15.02 -3.66
CA GLY A 14 -9.53 -14.88 -2.28
C GLY A 14 -9.14 -13.56 -1.62
N THR A 15 -8.42 -12.67 -2.31
CA THR A 15 -8.10 -11.33 -1.80
C THR A 15 -9.28 -10.36 -1.97
N PHE A 16 -9.26 -9.25 -1.23
CA PHE A 16 -10.35 -8.28 -1.15
C PHE A 16 -9.94 -6.98 -1.83
N HIS A 17 -10.63 -6.60 -2.89
CA HIS A 17 -10.34 -5.40 -3.66
C HIS A 17 -11.29 -4.27 -3.27
N LEU A 18 -10.78 -3.22 -2.63
CA LEU A 18 -11.62 -2.09 -2.18
C LEU A 18 -12.37 -1.48 -3.36
N CYS A 19 -13.71 -1.38 -3.29
CA CYS A 19 -14.53 -0.86 -4.39
C CYS A 19 -15.16 0.50 -4.08
N GLY A 20 -15.23 0.88 -2.81
CA GLY A 20 -15.75 2.19 -2.43
C GLY A 20 -16.11 2.27 -0.96
N ARG A 21 -16.87 3.31 -0.63
CA ARG A 21 -17.42 3.53 0.71
C ARG A 21 -18.85 3.99 0.58
N THR A 22 -19.70 3.63 1.52
CA THR A 22 -21.07 4.13 1.61
C THR A 22 -21.32 4.80 2.95
N GLY A 23 -21.75 6.06 2.91
CA GLY A 23 -22.21 6.81 4.08
C GLY A 23 -23.72 7.06 4.08
N GLY A 24 -24.43 6.65 3.03
CA GLY A 24 -25.87 6.83 2.85
C GLY A 24 -26.64 5.51 2.95
N GLY A 25 -27.97 5.58 3.00
CA GLY A 25 -28.83 4.39 3.18
C GLY A 25 -29.00 3.91 4.62
N PHE A 26 -28.57 4.72 5.61
CA PHE A 26 -28.72 4.39 7.03
C PHE A 26 -29.67 5.36 7.74
N SER A 27 -30.64 4.84 8.50
CA SER A 27 -31.35 5.62 9.53
C SER A 27 -30.46 5.81 10.76
N ASP A 28 -30.80 6.77 11.62
CA ASP A 28 -30.02 7.04 12.84
C ASP A 28 -30.05 5.86 13.80
N GLU A 29 -31.19 5.17 13.93
CA GLU A 29 -31.33 3.96 14.73
C GLU A 29 -30.42 2.85 14.19
N LEU A 30 -30.41 2.66 12.87
CA LEU A 30 -29.55 1.66 12.21
C LEU A 30 -28.06 2.00 12.39
N ARG A 31 -27.68 3.27 12.37
CA ARG A 31 -26.29 3.68 12.63
C ARG A 31 -25.82 3.35 14.04
N VAL A 32 -26.73 3.43 15.02
CA VAL A 32 -26.41 3.09 16.41
C VAL A 32 -26.28 1.57 16.56
N SER A 33 -27.24 0.80 16.05
CA SER A 33 -27.23 -0.67 16.16
C SER A 33 -26.01 -1.27 15.46
N LEU A 34 -25.75 -0.88 14.21
CA LEU A 34 -24.61 -1.39 13.44
C LEU A 34 -23.28 -1.02 14.08
N MET A 35 -23.15 0.18 14.67
CA MET A 35 -21.92 0.53 15.36
C MET A 35 -21.65 -0.41 16.54
N HIS A 36 -22.69 -0.78 17.30
CA HIS A 36 -22.57 -1.70 18.42
C HIS A 36 -22.18 -3.11 17.93
N GLU A 37 -22.88 -3.63 16.93
CA GLU A 37 -22.64 -4.96 16.37
C GLU A 37 -21.24 -5.09 15.75
N LEU A 38 -20.89 -4.19 14.83
CA LEU A 38 -19.64 -4.27 14.07
C LEU A 38 -18.40 -4.01 14.95
N SER A 39 -18.56 -3.32 16.07
CA SER A 39 -17.44 -3.09 17.01
C SER A 39 -16.88 -4.39 17.60
N ALA A 40 -17.71 -5.45 17.70
CA ALA A 40 -17.27 -6.75 18.20
C ALA A 40 -16.45 -7.55 17.17
N GLU A 41 -16.52 -7.18 15.89
CA GLU A 41 -15.90 -7.89 14.76
C GLU A 41 -14.63 -7.20 14.24
N VAL A 42 -14.14 -6.19 14.95
CA VAL A 42 -12.94 -5.45 14.56
C VAL A 42 -11.72 -6.38 14.60
N ALA A 43 -10.91 -6.31 13.55
CA ALA A 43 -9.66 -7.04 13.39
C ALA A 43 -8.47 -6.08 13.27
N ASP A 44 -7.27 -6.60 13.53
CA ASP A 44 -6.04 -5.83 13.33
C ASP A 44 -5.77 -5.63 11.83
N SER A 45 -5.06 -4.54 11.50
CA SER A 45 -4.71 -4.23 10.12
C SER A 45 -3.39 -3.48 10.04
N ALA A 46 -2.47 -4.00 9.22
CA ALA A 46 -1.26 -3.30 8.81
C ALA A 46 -1.54 -2.22 7.74
N TYR A 47 -2.71 -2.26 7.10
CA TYR A 47 -3.18 -1.26 6.15
C TYR A 47 -4.11 -0.24 6.84
N ILE A 48 -3.96 1.04 6.48
CA ILE A 48 -4.81 2.12 7.00
C ILE A 48 -5.51 2.79 5.82
N GLU A 49 -6.84 2.75 5.84
CA GLU A 49 -7.69 3.53 4.94
C GLU A 49 -8.32 4.68 5.73
N VAL A 50 -8.41 5.88 5.13
CA VAL A 50 -8.99 7.06 5.79
C VAL A 50 -10.23 7.56 5.06
N ASN A 51 -11.22 8.01 5.83
CA ASN A 51 -12.40 8.64 5.25
C ASN A 51 -12.11 10.10 4.81
N SER A 52 -13.12 10.77 4.26
CA SER A 52 -13.03 12.17 3.83
C SER A 52 -12.64 13.14 4.96
N ASP A 53 -13.00 12.80 6.19
CA ASP A 53 -12.73 13.58 7.40
C ASP A 53 -11.38 13.23 8.04
N ARG A 54 -10.54 12.45 7.33
CA ARG A 54 -9.21 12.00 7.77
C ARG A 54 -9.24 11.09 9.00
N VAL A 55 -10.38 10.43 9.24
CA VAL A 55 -10.54 9.42 10.29
C VAL A 55 -10.29 8.04 9.69
N ALA A 56 -9.44 7.25 10.32
CA ALA A 56 -9.13 5.89 9.89
C ALA A 56 -10.33 4.95 10.08
N TYR A 57 -10.57 4.10 9.08
CA TYR A 57 -11.52 3.00 9.22
C TYR A 57 -11.00 1.94 10.20
N LYS A 58 -11.92 1.34 10.96
CA LYS A 58 -11.65 0.11 11.70
C LYS A 58 -12.00 -1.07 10.79
N MET A 59 -11.02 -1.93 10.53
CA MET A 59 -11.20 -3.08 9.65
C MET A 59 -11.97 -4.17 10.40
N LEU A 60 -12.92 -4.80 9.71
CA LEU A 60 -13.69 -5.93 10.26
C LEU A 60 -13.09 -7.24 9.75
N ARG A 61 -13.32 -8.33 10.49
CA ARG A 61 -13.06 -9.68 9.96
C ARG A 61 -13.82 -9.89 8.65
N PRO A 62 -13.23 -10.58 7.66
CA PRO A 62 -13.93 -10.88 6.41
C PRO A 62 -15.13 -11.78 6.68
N GLY A 63 -16.24 -11.55 5.96
CA GLY A 63 -17.40 -12.44 6.01
C GLY A 63 -18.72 -11.75 5.72
N ARG A 64 -18.92 -10.52 6.20
CA ARG A 64 -20.17 -9.78 5.98
C ARG A 64 -20.31 -9.34 4.53
N VAL A 65 -21.49 -9.59 3.95
CA VAL A 65 -21.84 -9.15 2.59
C VAL A 65 -22.91 -8.07 2.68
N ALA A 66 -22.63 -6.90 2.09
CA ALA A 66 -23.57 -5.79 2.02
C ALA A 66 -24.19 -5.70 0.62
N GLU A 67 -25.50 -5.49 0.58
CA GLU A 67 -26.21 -5.04 -0.62
C GLU A 67 -26.17 -3.52 -0.67
N ILE A 68 -25.81 -2.99 -1.85
CA ILE A 68 -25.78 -1.56 -2.10
C ILE A 68 -26.50 -1.24 -3.40
N SER A 69 -27.04 -0.04 -3.48
CA SER A 69 -27.39 0.61 -4.75
C SER A 69 -26.40 1.74 -5.03
N CYS A 70 -26.19 2.09 -6.29
CA CYS A 70 -25.36 3.24 -6.67
C CYS A 70 -25.93 3.90 -7.92
N LEU A 71 -25.62 5.18 -8.12
CA LEU A 71 -26.05 5.93 -9.29
C LEU A 71 -25.26 5.50 -10.53
N ASP A 72 -23.95 5.30 -10.39
CA ASP A 72 -23.07 4.96 -11.49
C ASP A 72 -21.78 4.27 -11.00
N VAL A 73 -21.06 3.62 -11.91
CA VAL A 73 -19.82 2.89 -11.67
C VAL A 73 -18.78 3.32 -12.71
N ILE A 74 -17.69 3.94 -12.26
CA ILE A 74 -16.64 4.45 -13.15
C ILE A 74 -15.31 3.71 -12.95
N SER A 75 -14.69 3.22 -14.02
CA SER A 75 -13.40 2.51 -13.99
C SER A 75 -12.23 3.33 -14.51
N VAL A 76 -12.52 4.48 -15.14
CA VAL A 76 -11.55 5.41 -15.72
C VAL A 76 -11.90 6.84 -15.31
N SER A 77 -10.89 7.65 -15.02
CA SER A 77 -11.05 9.08 -14.74
C SER A 77 -11.39 9.88 -16.01
N SER A 78 -11.78 11.14 -15.84
CA SER A 78 -11.97 12.07 -16.96
C SER A 78 -10.70 12.35 -17.77
N THR A 79 -9.52 12.03 -17.22
CA THR A 79 -8.21 12.16 -17.89
C THR A 79 -7.78 10.87 -18.62
N GLY A 80 -8.60 9.81 -18.58
CA GLY A 80 -8.28 8.52 -19.21
C GLY A 80 -7.39 7.61 -18.34
N GLU A 81 -7.16 7.97 -17.08
CA GLU A 81 -6.36 7.17 -16.14
C GLU A 81 -7.22 6.13 -15.44
N THR A 82 -6.65 4.96 -15.13
CA THR A 82 -7.37 3.89 -14.44
C THR A 82 -7.70 4.29 -13.00
N VAL A 83 -8.88 3.86 -12.53
CA VAL A 83 -9.25 4.01 -11.12
C VAL A 83 -8.63 2.86 -10.33
N ASP A 84 -7.44 3.08 -9.79
CA ASP A 84 -6.73 2.06 -9.03
C ASP A 84 -7.21 2.01 -7.57
N LYS A 85 -7.44 0.81 -7.02
CA LYS A 85 -7.90 0.60 -5.64
C LYS A 85 -7.03 -0.44 -4.93
N MET A 86 -6.94 -0.35 -3.60
CA MET A 86 -6.09 -1.24 -2.83
C MET A 86 -6.68 -2.65 -2.77
N VAL A 87 -5.83 -3.65 -2.99
CA VAL A 87 -6.11 -5.06 -2.71
C VAL A 87 -5.57 -5.41 -1.34
N LEU A 88 -6.41 -6.04 -0.54
CA LEU A 88 -6.12 -6.48 0.81
C LEU A 88 -6.13 -8.00 0.91
N GLU A 89 -5.23 -8.55 1.71
CA GLU A 89 -5.18 -9.96 2.05
C GLU A 89 -5.49 -10.13 3.54
N TRP A 90 -6.21 -11.20 3.87
CA TRP A 90 -6.50 -11.60 5.24
C TRP A 90 -5.61 -12.77 5.63
N ASP A 91 -4.83 -12.62 6.71
CA ASP A 91 -4.11 -13.73 7.33
C ASP A 91 -4.98 -14.34 8.45
N PRO A 92 -5.52 -15.57 8.28
CA PRO A 92 -6.35 -16.21 9.29
C PRO A 92 -5.58 -16.59 10.55
N SER A 93 -4.26 -16.81 10.45
CA SER A 93 -3.43 -17.25 11.58
C SER A 93 -3.07 -16.10 12.51
N ALA A 94 -2.82 -14.91 11.93
CA ALA A 94 -2.53 -13.69 12.66
C ALA A 94 -3.77 -12.82 12.92
N GLU A 95 -4.93 -13.20 12.34
CA GLU A 95 -6.18 -12.44 12.37
C GLU A 95 -5.99 -10.97 11.96
N ARG A 96 -5.25 -10.76 10.86
CA ARG A 96 -4.79 -9.43 10.46
C ARG A 96 -4.89 -9.18 8.97
N TRP A 97 -5.31 -7.97 8.63
CA TRP A 97 -5.28 -7.45 7.26
C TRP A 97 -3.91 -6.91 6.85
N SER A 98 -3.52 -7.14 5.60
CA SER A 98 -2.34 -6.55 4.96
C SER A 98 -2.70 -5.96 3.59
N GLY A 99 -2.03 -4.86 3.23
CA GLY A 99 -2.11 -4.32 1.87
C GLY A 99 -1.20 -5.10 0.93
N VAL A 100 -1.71 -5.47 -0.24
CA VAL A 100 -0.97 -6.20 -1.26
C VAL A 100 -0.39 -5.23 -2.30
N ARG A 101 -1.27 -4.55 -3.04
CA ARG A 101 -0.94 -3.53 -4.07
C ARG A 101 -2.22 -2.84 -4.53
N ARG A 102 -2.12 -1.70 -5.23
CA ARG A 102 -3.26 -1.16 -5.97
C ARG A 102 -3.38 -1.74 -7.38
N LEU A 103 -4.61 -1.99 -7.82
CA LEU A 103 -4.94 -2.46 -9.16
C LEU A 103 -6.14 -1.70 -9.71
N PRO A 104 -6.31 -1.64 -11.05
CA PRO A 104 -7.52 -1.07 -11.65
C PRO A 104 -8.78 -1.77 -11.14
N LEU A 105 -9.78 -0.96 -10.77
CA LEU A 105 -11.13 -1.40 -10.46
C LEU A 105 -12.10 -0.28 -10.83
N VAL A 106 -12.99 0.09 -9.92
CA VAL A 106 -14.06 1.04 -10.11
C VAL A 106 -14.17 1.96 -8.90
N SER A 107 -14.81 3.10 -9.11
CA SER A 107 -15.36 3.93 -8.05
C SER A 107 -16.88 3.96 -8.19
N LEU A 108 -17.57 3.80 -7.07
CA LEU A 108 -19.02 3.88 -6.99
C LEU A 108 -19.45 5.34 -6.82
N ILE A 109 -20.44 5.77 -7.60
CA ILE A 109 -21.04 7.11 -7.50
C ILE A 109 -22.33 7.02 -6.69
N SER A 110 -22.41 7.84 -5.63
CA SER A 110 -23.55 7.92 -4.71
C SER A 110 -24.04 6.57 -4.14
N PRO A 111 -23.16 5.69 -3.63
CA PRO A 111 -23.58 4.38 -3.13
C PRO A 111 -24.44 4.50 -1.86
N GLN A 112 -25.60 3.85 -1.83
CA GLN A 112 -26.48 3.71 -0.68
C GLN A 112 -26.42 2.27 -0.16
N PHE A 113 -26.32 2.12 1.17
CA PHE A 113 -26.50 0.84 1.83
C PHE A 113 -27.98 0.44 1.79
N GLU A 114 -28.27 -0.79 1.39
CA GLU A 114 -29.63 -1.33 1.43
C GLU A 114 -29.80 -2.25 2.66
N ARG A 115 -28.94 -3.26 2.80
CA ARG A 115 -28.98 -4.25 3.90
C ARG A 115 -27.76 -5.16 3.90
N PHE A 116 -27.55 -5.88 5.01
CA PHE A 116 -26.67 -7.04 5.01
C PHE A 116 -27.36 -8.27 4.41
N ARG A 117 -26.58 -9.16 3.81
CA ARG A 117 -27.01 -10.37 3.12
C ARG A 117 -26.50 -11.59 3.88
N ASP A 118 -27.26 -12.04 4.85
CA ASP A 118 -26.94 -13.25 5.64
C ASP A 118 -27.09 -14.54 4.81
N ASP A 119 -27.76 -14.45 3.66
CA ASP A 119 -27.90 -15.51 2.66
C ASP A 119 -26.69 -15.61 1.71
N LYS A 120 -25.69 -14.73 1.86
CA LYS A 120 -24.49 -14.69 1.01
C LYS A 120 -23.21 -14.81 1.82
N SER A 121 -22.19 -15.36 1.18
CA SER A 121 -20.82 -15.47 1.67
C SER A 121 -19.89 -14.51 0.94
N ALA A 122 -18.89 -13.99 1.66
CA ALA A 122 -17.84 -13.14 1.08
C ALA A 122 -16.84 -13.95 0.22
N VAL A 123 -17.31 -14.42 -0.93
CA VAL A 123 -16.55 -15.20 -1.91
C VAL A 123 -16.74 -14.63 -3.32
N ALA A 124 -15.78 -14.87 -4.22
CA ALA A 124 -15.76 -14.30 -5.57
C ALA A 124 -17.05 -14.55 -6.38
N ARG A 125 -17.66 -15.74 -6.25
CA ARG A 125 -18.90 -16.07 -6.98
C ARG A 125 -20.13 -15.27 -6.52
N GLU A 126 -20.16 -14.78 -5.28
CA GLU A 126 -21.37 -14.16 -4.67
C GLU A 126 -21.22 -12.65 -4.43
N ALA A 127 -19.99 -12.18 -4.20
CA ALA A 127 -19.63 -10.80 -3.91
C ALA A 127 -18.32 -10.38 -4.60
N GLY A 128 -18.04 -10.93 -5.79
CA GLY A 128 -16.78 -10.69 -6.50
C GLY A 128 -16.81 -9.65 -7.61
N ILE A 129 -15.64 -9.45 -8.22
CA ILE A 129 -15.41 -8.43 -9.25
C ILE A 129 -16.31 -8.63 -10.48
N ALA A 130 -16.73 -9.85 -10.79
CA ALA A 130 -17.63 -10.13 -11.91
C ALA A 130 -18.94 -9.32 -11.87
N GLN A 131 -19.46 -9.00 -10.68
CA GLN A 131 -20.66 -8.16 -10.53
C GLN A 131 -20.41 -6.71 -10.96
N LEU A 132 -19.20 -6.20 -10.70
CA LEU A 132 -18.78 -4.86 -11.14
C LEU A 132 -18.48 -4.85 -12.64
N ALA A 133 -17.81 -5.90 -13.12
CA ALA A 133 -17.49 -6.07 -14.54
C ALA A 133 -18.73 -6.22 -15.43
N ALA A 134 -19.85 -6.66 -14.88
CA ALA A 134 -21.14 -6.69 -15.57
C ALA A 134 -21.74 -5.29 -15.81
N ILE A 135 -21.25 -4.25 -15.10
CA ILE A 135 -21.77 -2.87 -15.18
C ILE A 135 -20.76 -1.97 -15.91
N ALA A 136 -19.47 -2.10 -15.62
CA ALA A 136 -18.42 -1.27 -16.20
C ALA A 136 -17.23 -2.13 -16.67
N GLU A 137 -16.63 -1.75 -17.79
CA GLU A 137 -15.39 -2.38 -18.26
C GLU A 137 -14.25 -2.06 -17.30
N ILE A 138 -13.64 -3.09 -16.71
CA ILE A 138 -12.54 -2.93 -15.76
C ILE A 138 -11.22 -3.11 -16.52
N PRO A 139 -10.35 -2.08 -16.58
CA PRO A 139 -9.09 -2.17 -17.30
C PRO A 139 -8.18 -3.26 -16.73
N GLU A 140 -7.43 -3.91 -17.61
CA GLU A 140 -6.41 -4.86 -17.20
C GLU A 140 -5.26 -4.16 -16.45
N PRO A 141 -4.71 -4.78 -15.38
CA PRO A 141 -3.54 -4.26 -14.70
C PRO A 141 -2.36 -4.08 -15.66
N ARG A 142 -1.75 -2.90 -15.65
CA ARG A 142 -0.46 -2.69 -16.31
C ARG A 142 0.57 -3.64 -15.66
N GLY A 143 1.21 -4.50 -16.46
CA GLY A 143 2.25 -5.43 -15.98
C GLY A 143 1.79 -6.87 -15.68
N GLY A 144 0.53 -7.23 -15.98
CA GLY A 144 0.05 -8.62 -15.92
C GLY A 144 -0.53 -9.06 -14.56
N GLY A 145 -1.51 -9.95 -14.62
CA GLY A 145 -2.27 -10.50 -13.49
C GLY A 145 -1.49 -11.49 -12.61
N ASP A 146 -1.97 -11.64 -11.38
CA ASP A 146 -1.52 -12.50 -10.27
C ASP A 146 -0.09 -12.36 -9.79
N ALA A 147 0.03 -11.89 -8.53
CA ALA A 147 1.17 -12.02 -7.62
C ALA A 147 2.54 -12.20 -8.29
N ALA A 148 2.80 -11.40 -9.33
CA ALA A 148 3.97 -11.59 -10.15
C ALA A 148 5.16 -11.36 -9.23
N ARG A 149 5.98 -12.39 -9.05
CA ARG A 149 7.22 -12.32 -8.27
C ARG A 149 7.89 -11.00 -8.60
N LEU A 150 7.85 -10.07 -7.64
CA LEU A 150 8.30 -8.70 -7.90
C LEU A 150 9.72 -8.81 -8.48
N PRO A 151 10.01 -8.09 -9.57
CA PRO A 151 11.32 -8.12 -10.19
C PRO A 151 12.41 -7.89 -9.13
N LYS A 152 13.47 -8.70 -9.20
CA LYS A 152 14.59 -8.58 -8.26
C LYS A 152 15.22 -7.20 -8.41
N SER A 153 15.50 -6.55 -7.28
CA SER A 153 16.24 -5.29 -7.27
C SER A 153 17.68 -5.50 -7.73
N GLU A 154 18.25 -4.52 -8.41
CA GLU A 154 19.62 -4.51 -8.91
C GLU A 154 20.42 -3.38 -8.26
N VAL A 155 21.54 -3.70 -7.59
CA VAL A 155 22.41 -2.68 -7.00
C VAL A 155 23.23 -2.02 -8.10
N LEU A 156 23.05 -0.72 -8.30
CA LEU A 156 23.76 0.06 -9.30
C LEU A 156 25.09 0.60 -8.77
N ARG A 157 25.10 1.13 -7.54
CA ARG A 157 26.29 1.66 -6.89
C ARG A 157 26.30 1.34 -5.41
N ARG A 158 27.51 1.09 -4.91
CA ARG A 158 27.76 0.84 -3.49
C ARG A 158 29.07 1.52 -3.11
N ALA A 159 29.03 2.31 -2.05
CA ALA A 159 30.25 2.86 -1.46
C ALA A 159 30.17 2.76 0.06
N VAL A 160 31.27 2.31 0.66
CA VAL A 160 31.38 2.13 2.10
C VAL A 160 32.57 2.94 2.57
N ALA A 161 32.42 3.70 3.64
CA ALA A 161 33.51 4.42 4.25
C ALA A 161 33.61 4.06 5.73
N THR A 162 34.84 3.91 6.23
CA THR A 162 35.12 3.58 7.63
C THR A 162 35.92 4.69 8.27
N LYS A 163 35.66 4.95 9.55
CA LYS A 163 36.43 5.90 10.36
C LYS A 163 36.71 5.32 11.73
N ASP A 164 37.98 5.22 12.08
CA ASP A 164 38.41 4.71 13.38
C ASP A 164 38.66 5.86 14.36
N VAL A 165 38.00 5.82 15.52
CA VAL A 165 38.15 6.81 16.58
C VAL A 165 38.28 6.09 17.92
N LYS A 166 39.41 6.29 18.61
CA LYS A 166 39.69 5.70 19.95
C LYS A 166 39.42 4.18 20.01
N GLY A 167 39.88 3.45 19.00
CA GLY A 167 39.74 1.99 18.91
C GLY A 167 38.35 1.48 18.53
N LYS A 168 37.42 2.37 18.15
CA LYS A 168 36.08 2.01 17.66
C LYS A 168 35.92 2.40 16.20
N THR A 169 35.38 1.48 15.39
CA THR A 169 35.13 1.69 13.96
C THR A 169 33.70 2.18 13.72
N MET A 170 33.58 3.31 13.04
CA MET A 170 32.33 3.85 12.50
C MET A 170 32.22 3.47 11.03
N VAL A 171 30.99 3.24 10.54
CA VAL A 171 30.75 2.78 9.17
C VAL A 171 29.65 3.61 8.54
N ARG A 172 29.93 4.17 7.36
CA ARG A 172 28.93 4.79 6.50
C ARG A 172 28.80 3.98 5.22
N LYS A 173 27.58 3.65 4.83
CA LYS A 173 27.30 2.91 3.60
C LYS A 173 26.25 3.66 2.78
N LEU A 174 26.63 4.01 1.56
CA LEU A 174 25.74 4.47 0.52
C LEU A 174 25.40 3.31 -0.43
N LEU A 175 24.12 3.12 -0.70
CA LEU A 175 23.60 2.14 -1.66
C LEU A 175 22.63 2.82 -2.61
N LEU A 176 22.87 2.72 -3.91
CA LEU A 176 21.94 3.10 -4.97
C LEU A 176 21.54 1.83 -5.71
N TRP A 177 20.24 1.56 -5.80
CA TRP A 177 19.73 0.40 -6.51
C TRP A 177 18.49 0.75 -7.32
N LYS A 178 18.30 0.00 -8.41
CA LYS A 178 17.07 -0.03 -9.18
C LYS A 178 16.15 -1.08 -8.57
N THR A 179 14.90 -0.73 -8.32
CA THR A 179 13.95 -1.66 -7.72
C THR A 179 13.42 -2.66 -8.75
N ASN A 180 13.36 -2.25 -10.02
CA ASN A 180 12.72 -2.94 -11.14
C ASN A 180 11.20 -3.18 -10.96
N LYS A 181 10.61 -2.63 -9.89
CA LYS A 181 9.19 -2.83 -9.54
C LYS A 181 8.29 -1.77 -10.13
N ASP A 182 8.87 -0.66 -10.59
CA ASP A 182 8.20 0.41 -11.33
C ASP A 182 7.56 -0.08 -12.64
N ALA A 183 8.12 -1.15 -13.23
CA ALA A 183 7.55 -1.81 -14.40
C ALA A 183 6.25 -2.59 -14.09
N VAL A 184 6.00 -2.92 -12.82
CA VAL A 184 4.84 -3.69 -12.35
C VAL A 184 3.78 -2.78 -11.72
N SER A 185 4.21 -1.75 -11.00
CA SER A 185 3.30 -0.78 -10.41
C SER A 185 3.99 0.58 -10.26
N ALA A 186 3.26 1.65 -10.58
CA ALA A 186 3.70 3.03 -10.37
C ALA A 186 3.86 3.39 -8.88
N GLU A 187 3.38 2.53 -7.97
CA GLU A 187 3.52 2.72 -6.52
C GLU A 187 4.94 2.45 -6.02
N TYR A 188 5.74 1.68 -6.78
CA TYR A 188 7.12 1.43 -6.43
C TYR A 188 8.04 2.46 -7.08
N PRO A 189 8.93 3.11 -6.33
CA PRO A 189 9.92 3.99 -6.94
C PRO A 189 10.89 3.18 -7.79
N ALA A 190 11.28 3.71 -8.96
CA ALA A 190 12.21 3.03 -9.85
C ALA A 190 13.61 2.89 -9.22
N TYR A 191 14.05 3.91 -8.48
CA TYR A 191 15.37 3.94 -7.84
C TYR A 191 15.28 4.36 -6.37
N VAL A 192 16.20 3.81 -5.57
CA VAL A 192 16.33 4.15 -4.14
C VAL A 192 17.80 4.40 -3.81
N LEU A 193 18.05 5.48 -3.07
CA LEU A 193 19.33 5.84 -2.48
C LEU A 193 19.21 5.76 -0.95
N LEU A 194 20.02 4.91 -0.32
CA LEU A 194 20.07 4.72 1.13
C LEU A 194 21.45 5.07 1.66
N LEU A 195 21.49 5.97 2.65
CA LEU A 195 22.62 6.18 3.52
C LEU A 195 22.35 5.44 4.83
N THR A 196 23.30 4.60 5.25
CA THR A 196 23.33 3.99 6.58
C THR A 196 24.56 4.52 7.30
N ASP A 197 24.37 5.21 8.43
CA ASP A 197 25.45 5.71 9.29
C ASP A 197 25.43 4.93 10.61
N TYR A 198 26.51 4.20 10.88
CA TYR A 198 26.74 3.44 12.10
C TYR A 198 27.83 4.08 12.97
N SER A 199 27.50 4.33 14.23
CA SER A 199 28.43 4.83 15.25
C SER A 199 28.13 4.20 16.61
N PRO A 200 29.09 3.47 17.21
CA PRO A 200 28.88 2.72 18.45
C PRO A 200 28.70 3.60 19.70
N ASN A 201 28.94 4.91 19.60
CA ASN A 201 28.82 5.84 20.73
C ASN A 201 27.49 6.62 20.72
N ARG A 202 26.64 6.43 19.71
CA ARG A 202 25.31 7.08 19.65
C ARG A 202 24.30 6.31 20.49
N LYS A 203 23.31 7.04 21.03
CA LYS A 203 22.11 6.46 21.66
C LYS A 203 21.34 5.57 20.68
N THR A 204 21.30 5.97 19.41
CA THR A 204 20.81 5.20 18.26
C THR A 204 22.02 4.82 17.40
N PRO A 205 22.56 3.59 17.55
CA PRO A 205 23.80 3.22 16.88
C PRO A 205 23.75 3.29 15.36
N ILE A 206 22.56 3.08 14.77
CA ILE A 206 22.32 3.12 13.33
C ILE A 206 21.30 4.22 13.00
N GLU A 207 21.69 5.14 12.13
CA GLU A 207 20.82 6.13 11.50
C GLU A 207 20.71 5.84 9.99
N ARG A 208 19.56 6.17 9.40
CA ARG A 208 19.26 5.88 8.00
C ARG A 208 18.59 7.09 7.34
N GLU A 209 19.05 7.44 6.15
CA GLU A 209 18.38 8.42 5.28
C GLU A 209 18.06 7.76 3.94
N ILE A 210 16.84 7.97 3.44
CA ILE A 210 16.33 7.37 2.21
C ILE A 210 15.86 8.47 1.26
N ARG A 211 16.26 8.36 -0.01
CA ARG A 211 15.68 9.11 -1.14
C ARG A 211 15.19 8.14 -2.20
N VAL A 212 14.07 8.46 -2.81
CA VAL A 212 13.45 7.66 -3.87
C VAL A 212 13.16 8.56 -5.07
N SER A 213 13.28 8.02 -6.28
CA SER A 213 12.96 8.75 -7.51
C SER A 213 12.62 7.81 -8.67
N SER A 214 11.90 8.31 -9.66
CA SER A 214 11.75 7.69 -10.98
C SER A 214 12.91 8.02 -11.92
N SER A 215 13.76 8.99 -11.59
CA SER A 215 14.90 9.44 -12.40
C SER A 215 16.24 9.01 -11.79
N LEU A 216 17.04 8.27 -12.57
CA LEU A 216 18.39 7.90 -12.18
C LEU A 216 19.31 9.14 -12.09
N GLU A 217 19.16 10.10 -13.01
CA GLU A 217 19.96 11.32 -13.04
C GLU A 217 19.79 12.14 -11.75
N GLN A 218 18.55 12.20 -11.24
CA GLN A 218 18.27 12.88 -9.99
C GLN A 218 18.98 12.21 -8.80
N LEU A 219 18.91 10.88 -8.69
CA LEU A 219 19.62 10.17 -7.62
C LEU A 219 21.13 10.17 -7.81
N ASP A 220 21.63 10.28 -9.04
CA ASP A 220 23.05 10.46 -9.32
C ASP A 220 23.56 11.83 -8.85
N ALA A 221 22.75 12.89 -8.97
CA ALA A 221 23.06 14.19 -8.38
C ALA A 221 23.12 14.10 -6.85
N TYR A 222 22.12 13.45 -6.22
CA TYR A 222 22.13 13.23 -4.77
C TYR A 222 23.28 12.34 -4.31
N TRP A 223 23.67 11.33 -5.09
CA TRP A 223 24.81 10.48 -4.79
C TRP A 223 26.09 11.29 -4.65
N LYS A 224 26.34 12.23 -5.58
CA LYS A 224 27.51 13.12 -5.54
C LYS A 224 27.50 13.98 -4.28
N VAL A 225 26.39 14.68 -4.04
CA VAL A 225 26.21 15.53 -2.85
C VAL A 225 26.44 14.73 -1.56
N TRP A 226 25.79 13.58 -1.42
CA TRP A 226 25.93 12.76 -0.22
C TRP A 226 27.33 12.19 -0.05
N THR A 227 28.03 11.86 -1.14
CA THR A 227 29.43 11.43 -1.06
C THR A 227 30.31 12.57 -0.55
N ASP A 228 30.16 13.77 -1.10
CA ASP A 228 30.95 14.94 -0.72
C ASP A 228 30.70 15.38 0.72
N GLU A 229 29.46 15.26 1.20
CA GLU A 229 29.08 15.62 2.57
C GLU A 229 29.44 14.54 3.60
N ASN A 230 29.30 13.26 3.25
CA ASN A 230 29.42 12.17 4.21
C ASN A 230 30.80 11.51 4.23
N PHE A 231 31.55 11.55 3.12
CA PHE A 231 32.89 10.94 3.01
C PHE A 231 34.00 11.99 3.09
N VAL A 232 33.84 12.92 4.01
CA VAL A 232 34.78 14.01 4.30
C VAL A 232 36.02 13.52 5.08
N LYS A 233 36.97 14.43 5.34
CA LYS A 233 38.26 14.17 6.00
C LYS A 233 38.15 13.22 7.21
N GLY A 234 38.94 12.15 7.17
CA GLY A 234 39.00 11.10 8.21
C GLY A 234 38.13 9.88 7.94
N TRP A 235 37.33 9.89 6.88
CA TRP A 235 36.65 8.69 6.36
C TRP A 235 37.48 8.05 5.25
N VAL A 236 37.72 6.75 5.37
CA VAL A 236 38.46 5.96 4.37
C VAL A 236 37.45 5.18 3.56
N VAL A 237 37.32 5.51 2.27
CA VAL A 237 36.46 4.76 1.35
C VAL A 237 37.06 3.37 1.14
N ARG A 238 36.26 2.36 1.42
CA ARG A 238 36.54 0.95 1.16
C ARG A 238 35.86 0.58 -0.14
N SER A 239 36.67 0.34 -1.18
CA SER A 239 36.22 -0.34 -2.38
C SER A 239 35.88 -1.78 -2.01
N GLY A 240 34.59 -2.10 -1.96
CA GLY A 240 34.12 -3.47 -1.84
C GLY A 240 33.92 -4.07 -3.23
N SER A 241 34.56 -5.22 -3.48
CA SER A 241 34.27 -6.17 -4.56
C SER A 241 32.80 -6.53 -4.68
#